data_AF-A0A1H4I788-F1
#
_entry.id   AF-A0A1H4I788-F1
#
_cell.length_a   1.000
_cell.length_b   1.000
_cell.length_c   1.000
_cell.angle_alpha   90.00
_cell.angle_beta   90.00
_cell.angle_gamma   90.00
#
_symmetry.space_group_name_H-M   'P 1'
#
loop_
_entity.id
_entity.type
_entity.pdbx_description
1 polymer ?
#
loop_
_entity_poly.entity_id
_entity_poly.type
_entity_poly.pdbx_seq_one_letter_code
_entity_poly.pdbx_strand_id
1 'polypeptide(L)'
;MDPAQLEQFRQFQQFQDYLRFTQAQQGNQPAPAPDAGVVQAPPSHPGSQPPMIPPGYQLVPTERRRAPRWLAWLGKKVIAWVLAFIFVVVAGTWLYNHFFPNDSGKTSAQIAQEGGGTYHTNHILSTSPYEAVRSVYDAVAQNLVPQGCGRMREDVQQKFAQDLGYADCQVAVHELNRQVKSKNDYAESMPSYVSEPIPGDSFTISSCRFGIRGGPALGAFTVQKVEKSQWLITGHTNEPTPCPPPTPTSR
;
A
#
# COMPACT_ATOMS: atom_id res chain seq x y z
N MET A 1 -26.56 3.24 24.55
CA MET A 1 -27.43 3.44 23.38
C MET A 1 -28.82 3.67 23.92
N ASP A 2 -29.33 4.89 23.80
CA ASP A 2 -30.60 5.30 24.38
C ASP A 2 -31.77 4.80 23.49
N PRO A 3 -32.76 4.04 24.01
CA PRO A 3 -33.87 3.52 23.20
C PRO A 3 -34.64 4.60 22.44
N ALA A 4 -34.69 5.84 22.97
CA ALA A 4 -35.33 6.97 22.30
C ALA A 4 -34.63 7.38 20.99
N GLN A 5 -33.29 7.26 20.92
CA GLN A 5 -32.54 7.56 19.69
C GLN A 5 -32.78 6.53 18.59
N LEU A 6 -33.01 5.27 18.95
CA LEU A 6 -33.30 4.20 18.00
C LEU A 6 -34.67 4.37 17.34
N GLU A 7 -35.67 4.83 18.09
CA GLU A 7 -36.99 5.15 17.54
C GLU A 7 -36.95 6.36 16.59
N GLN A 8 -36.18 7.39 16.95
CA GLN A 8 -36.00 8.56 16.10
C GLN A 8 -35.30 8.21 14.78
N PHE A 9 -34.30 7.33 14.80
CA PHE A 9 -33.66 6.81 13.59
C PHE A 9 -34.64 5.99 12.73
N ARG A 10 -35.49 5.18 13.35
CA ARG A 10 -36.49 4.38 12.64
C ARG A 10 -37.56 5.24 11.94
N GLN A 11 -38.00 6.32 12.59
CA GLN A 11 -38.90 7.30 11.97
C GLN A 11 -38.24 8.00 10.78
N PHE A 12 -36.97 8.34 10.89
CA PHE A 12 -36.25 9.03 9.81
C PHE A 12 -36.11 8.17 8.55
N GLN A 13 -35.92 6.85 8.70
CA GLN A 13 -35.90 5.92 7.58
C GLN A 13 -37.26 5.80 6.88
N GLN A 14 -38.34 5.69 7.65
CA GLN A 14 -39.70 5.62 7.08
C GLN A 14 -40.06 6.86 6.25
N PHE A 15 -39.59 8.04 6.68
CA PHE A 15 -39.83 9.27 5.93
C PHE A 15 -39.11 9.30 4.57
N GLN A 16 -37.88 8.80 4.51
CA GLN A 16 -37.14 8.71 3.24
C GLN A 16 -37.77 7.70 2.27
N ASP A 17 -38.26 6.57 2.78
CA ASP A 17 -38.97 5.58 1.97
C ASP A 17 -40.29 6.13 1.41
N TYR A 18 -41.02 6.91 2.21
CA TYR A 18 -42.23 7.60 1.74
C TYR A 18 -41.94 8.58 0.60
N LEU A 19 -40.88 9.38 0.70
CA LEU A 19 -40.48 10.31 -0.37
C LEU A 19 -40.13 9.56 -1.67
N ARG A 20 -39.36 8.46 -1.57
CA ARG A 20 -39.05 7.61 -2.75
C ARG A 20 -40.30 7.04 -3.40
N PHE A 21 -41.23 6.53 -2.59
CA PHE A 21 -42.47 5.93 -3.10
C PHE A 21 -43.33 6.98 -3.82
N THR A 22 -43.43 8.18 -3.26
CA THR A 22 -44.19 9.30 -3.85
C THR A 22 -43.57 9.74 -5.17
N GLN A 23 -42.24 9.83 -5.24
CA GLN A 23 -41.52 10.16 -6.47
C GLN A 23 -41.69 9.07 -7.55
N ALA A 24 -41.67 7.79 -7.17
CA ALA A 24 -41.90 6.68 -8.09
C ALA A 24 -43.34 6.67 -8.66
N GLN A 25 -44.33 7.09 -7.86
CA GLN A 25 -45.70 7.24 -8.35
C GLN A 25 -45.90 8.46 -9.26
N GLN A 26 -45.26 9.60 -8.93
CA GLN A 26 -45.32 10.79 -9.78
C GLN A 26 -44.67 10.57 -11.14
N GLY A 27 -43.63 9.72 -11.22
CA GLY A 27 -42.99 9.36 -12.50
C GLY A 27 -43.85 8.48 -13.43
N ASN A 28 -44.99 7.95 -12.96
CA ASN A 28 -45.81 6.99 -13.70
C ASN A 28 -47.26 7.44 -13.91
N GLN A 29 -47.60 8.71 -13.63
CA GLN A 29 -48.89 9.29 -14.02
C GLN A 29 -48.81 9.79 -15.48
N PRO A 30 -49.57 9.22 -16.43
CA PRO A 30 -49.82 9.91 -17.68
C PRO A 30 -50.57 11.22 -17.38
N ALA A 31 -50.10 12.32 -17.96
CA ALA A 31 -50.75 13.62 -17.82
C ALA A 31 -52.24 13.52 -18.22
N PRO A 32 -53.17 14.10 -17.45
CA PRO A 32 -54.54 14.26 -17.94
C PRO A 32 -54.53 15.28 -19.09
N ALA A 33 -55.07 14.87 -20.24
CA ALA A 33 -55.36 15.77 -21.35
C ALA A 33 -56.49 16.75 -20.96
N PRO A 34 -56.57 17.92 -21.62
CA PRO A 34 -57.03 19.17 -21.03
C PRO A 34 -58.56 19.34 -20.99
N ASP A 35 -58.99 20.33 -20.21
CA ASP A 35 -60.37 20.78 -19.97
C ASP A 35 -61.25 19.93 -19.06
N ALA A 36 -61.26 20.28 -17.77
CA ALA A 36 -62.46 20.77 -17.09
C ALA A 36 -62.15 21.06 -15.61
N GLY A 37 -62.35 22.32 -15.20
CA GLY A 37 -63.00 22.65 -13.95
C GLY A 37 -62.29 22.34 -12.61
N VAL A 38 -61.88 23.43 -11.96
CA VAL A 38 -62.01 23.69 -10.51
C VAL A 38 -61.44 22.63 -9.54
N VAL A 39 -60.33 23.01 -8.91
CA VAL A 39 -59.85 22.38 -7.67
C VAL A 39 -60.89 22.60 -6.57
N GLN A 40 -61.54 21.55 -6.09
CA GLN A 40 -62.30 21.56 -4.84
C GLN A 40 -62.04 20.27 -4.06
N ALA A 41 -61.35 20.41 -2.94
CA ALA A 41 -61.39 19.42 -1.88
C ALA A 41 -62.56 19.75 -0.93
N PRO A 42 -63.34 18.74 -0.50
CA PRO A 42 -64.06 18.85 0.75
C PRO A 42 -63.73 17.68 1.72
N PRO A 43 -64.14 17.80 3.00
CA PRO A 43 -63.42 17.25 4.14
C PRO A 43 -63.85 15.82 4.55
N SER A 44 -62.98 15.23 5.38
CA SER A 44 -63.16 14.02 6.19
C SER A 44 -64.54 13.82 6.82
N HIS A 45 -65.13 12.62 6.75
CA HIS A 45 -65.97 12.02 7.80
C HIS A 45 -65.90 10.47 7.76
N PRO A 46 -66.06 9.79 8.91
CA PRO A 46 -65.79 8.36 9.08
C PRO A 46 -67.06 7.50 8.91
N GLY A 47 -66.93 6.37 8.22
CA GLY A 47 -67.91 5.28 8.21
C GLY A 47 -68.86 5.28 7.01
N SER A 48 -68.58 4.41 6.03
CA SER A 48 -69.60 3.80 5.16
C SER A 48 -68.97 2.71 4.29
N GLN A 49 -69.77 1.68 4.05
CA GLN A 49 -69.50 0.38 3.41
C GLN A 49 -68.85 0.46 2.00
N PRO A 50 -68.19 -0.63 1.54
CA PRO A 50 -67.61 -0.69 0.20
C PRO A 50 -68.71 -0.72 -0.88
N PRO A 51 -68.69 0.18 -1.88
CA PRO A 51 -69.60 0.06 -3.01
C PRO A 51 -69.14 -1.04 -3.98
N MET A 52 -70.12 -1.86 -4.36
CA MET A 52 -70.05 -2.99 -5.29
C MET A 52 -69.44 -2.64 -6.66
N ILE A 53 -68.69 -3.59 -7.21
CA ILE A 53 -68.22 -3.58 -8.60
C ILE A 53 -69.40 -3.99 -9.52
N PRO A 54 -69.76 -3.20 -10.56
CA PRO A 54 -70.81 -3.56 -11.51
C PRO A 54 -70.39 -4.70 -12.46
N PRO A 55 -71.33 -5.52 -12.97
CA PRO A 55 -71.03 -6.68 -13.80
C PRO A 55 -70.71 -6.24 -15.24
N GLY A 56 -69.49 -6.49 -15.70
CA GLY A 56 -69.11 -6.16 -17.09
C GLY A 56 -67.63 -6.31 -17.49
N TYR A 57 -66.74 -6.77 -16.60
CA TYR A 57 -65.32 -6.91 -16.96
C TYR A 57 -65.06 -8.24 -17.67
N GLN A 58 -65.12 -8.21 -19.00
CA GLN A 58 -64.63 -9.26 -19.88
C GLN A 58 -63.09 -9.24 -19.84
N LEU A 59 -62.47 -10.33 -19.38
CA LEU A 59 -61.00 -10.51 -19.44
C LEU A 59 -60.57 -10.58 -20.91
N VAL A 60 -60.15 -9.44 -21.46
CA VAL A 60 -59.52 -9.40 -22.79
C VAL A 60 -58.17 -10.10 -22.70
N PRO A 61 -57.86 -11.10 -23.55
CA PRO A 61 -56.55 -11.75 -23.55
C PRO A 61 -55.47 -10.70 -23.85
N THR A 62 -54.46 -10.58 -22.99
CA THR A 62 -53.29 -9.73 -23.27
C THR A 62 -52.53 -10.31 -24.46
N GLU A 63 -52.74 -9.74 -25.65
CA GLU A 63 -51.86 -9.98 -26.79
C GLU A 63 -50.43 -9.57 -26.42
N ARG A 64 -49.51 -10.53 -26.37
CA ARG A 64 -48.08 -10.25 -26.26
C ARG A 64 -47.62 -9.62 -27.57
N ARG A 65 -47.48 -8.29 -27.59
CA ARG A 65 -46.86 -7.52 -28.68
C ARG A 65 -45.49 -8.14 -29.04
N ARG A 66 -45.39 -8.77 -30.20
CA ARG A 66 -44.12 -9.19 -30.79
C ARG A 66 -43.34 -7.94 -31.21
N ALA A 67 -42.15 -7.77 -30.64
CA ALA A 67 -41.26 -6.67 -30.99
C ALA A 67 -40.89 -6.69 -32.49
N PRO A 68 -40.75 -5.52 -33.13
CA PRO A 68 -40.53 -5.42 -34.56
C PRO A 68 -39.16 -5.99 -34.98
N ARG A 69 -39.13 -6.71 -36.11
CA ARG A 69 -37.96 -7.50 -36.58
C ARG A 69 -36.66 -6.69 -36.75
N TRP A 70 -36.75 -5.38 -37.02
CA TRP A 70 -35.58 -4.51 -37.14
C TRP A 70 -34.91 -4.25 -35.78
N LEU A 71 -35.68 -4.22 -34.69
CA LEU A 71 -35.19 -4.08 -33.32
C LEU A 71 -34.46 -5.34 -32.85
N ALA A 72 -34.94 -6.52 -33.27
CA ALA A 72 -34.27 -7.80 -33.04
C ALA A 72 -32.93 -7.92 -33.80
N TRP A 73 -32.81 -7.28 -34.98
CA TRP A 73 -31.59 -7.30 -35.78
C TRP A 73 -30.51 -6.36 -35.24
N LEU A 74 -30.87 -5.13 -34.83
CA LEU A 74 -29.94 -4.23 -34.13
C LEU A 74 -29.52 -4.80 -32.77
N GLY A 75 -30.46 -5.37 -32.02
CA GLY A 75 -30.17 -6.02 -30.73
C GLY A 75 -29.16 -7.15 -30.84
N LYS A 76 -29.24 -8.00 -31.87
CA LYS A 76 -28.27 -9.10 -32.08
C LYS A 76 -26.85 -8.61 -32.34
N LYS A 77 -26.66 -7.54 -33.12
CA LYS A 77 -25.32 -7.00 -33.38
C LYS A 77 -24.72 -6.33 -32.15
N VAL A 78 -25.53 -5.58 -31.39
CA VAL A 78 -25.07 -4.95 -30.14
C VAL A 78 -24.75 -6.02 -29.09
N ILE A 79 -25.60 -7.05 -28.94
CA ILE A 79 -25.33 -8.17 -28.03
C ILE A 79 -24.05 -8.93 -28.43
N ALA A 80 -23.83 -9.19 -29.73
CA ALA A 80 -22.61 -9.83 -30.19
C ALA A 80 -21.36 -9.00 -29.88
N TRP A 81 -21.42 -7.67 -30.04
CA TRP A 81 -20.33 -6.77 -29.66
C TRP A 81 -20.10 -6.70 -28.15
N VAL A 82 -21.17 -6.68 -27.35
CA VAL A 82 -21.07 -6.75 -25.88
C VAL A 82 -20.44 -8.06 -25.44
N LEU A 83 -20.87 -9.19 -26.02
CA LEU A 83 -20.28 -10.50 -25.73
C LEU A 83 -18.82 -10.58 -26.15
N ALA A 84 -18.45 -10.00 -27.31
CA ALA A 84 -17.06 -9.92 -27.74
C ALA A 84 -16.21 -9.09 -26.77
N PHE A 85 -16.72 -7.94 -26.30
CA PHE A 85 -16.06 -7.14 -25.28
C PHE A 85 -15.90 -7.89 -23.95
N ILE A 86 -16.94 -8.59 -23.49
CA ILE A 86 -16.85 -9.44 -22.29
C ILE A 86 -15.78 -10.50 -22.48
N PHE A 87 -15.73 -11.15 -23.64
CA PHE A 87 -14.70 -12.15 -23.95
C PHE A 87 -13.29 -11.55 -23.94
N VAL A 88 -13.10 -10.36 -24.50
CA VAL A 88 -11.82 -9.63 -24.48
C VAL A 88 -11.42 -9.26 -23.05
N VAL A 89 -12.36 -8.78 -22.22
CA VAL A 89 -12.09 -8.45 -20.81
C VAL A 89 -11.74 -9.71 -20.02
N VAL A 90 -12.47 -10.81 -20.21
CA VAL A 90 -12.21 -12.10 -19.54
C VAL A 90 -10.86 -12.66 -20.00
N ALA A 91 -10.59 -12.67 -21.30
CA ALA A 91 -9.32 -13.13 -21.85
C ALA A 91 -8.15 -12.25 -21.40
N GLY A 92 -8.33 -10.92 -21.36
CA GLY A 92 -7.35 -9.98 -20.83
C GLY A 92 -7.09 -10.17 -19.34
N THR A 93 -8.14 -10.40 -18.54
CA THR A 93 -8.03 -10.69 -17.11
C THR A 93 -7.34 -12.05 -16.88
N TRP A 94 -7.68 -13.05 -17.68
CA TRP A 94 -7.05 -14.37 -17.62
C TRP A 94 -5.57 -14.30 -18.00
N LEU A 95 -5.23 -13.60 -19.08
CA LEU A 95 -3.86 -13.41 -19.54
C LEU A 95 -3.05 -12.60 -18.53
N TYR A 96 -3.64 -11.54 -17.97
CA TYR A 96 -3.05 -10.75 -16.90
C TYR A 96 -2.77 -11.64 -15.68
N ASN A 97 -3.75 -12.41 -15.20
CA ASN A 97 -3.56 -13.34 -14.09
C ASN A 97 -2.60 -14.51 -14.41
N HIS A 98 -2.42 -14.87 -15.67
CA HIS A 98 -1.50 -15.94 -16.08
C HIS A 98 -0.04 -15.48 -16.09
N PHE A 99 0.23 -14.25 -16.57
CA PHE A 99 1.58 -13.67 -16.58
C PHE A 99 1.92 -12.90 -15.30
N PHE A 100 0.90 -12.41 -14.59
CA PHE A 100 0.98 -11.70 -13.31
C PHE A 100 -0.04 -12.33 -12.35
N PRO A 101 0.27 -13.52 -11.79
CA PRO A 101 -0.63 -14.16 -10.84
C PRO A 101 -0.90 -13.23 -9.67
N ASN A 102 -2.14 -12.75 -9.59
CA ASN A 102 -2.62 -12.00 -8.43
C ASN A 102 -2.71 -12.97 -7.26
N ASP A 103 -1.98 -12.69 -6.19
CA ASP A 103 -1.96 -13.43 -4.92
C ASP A 103 -3.27 -13.32 -4.12
N SER A 104 -4.41 -13.43 -4.80
CA SER A 104 -5.75 -13.41 -4.23
C SER A 104 -6.02 -14.68 -3.43
N GLY A 105 -5.58 -14.67 -2.17
CA GLY A 105 -5.94 -15.68 -1.17
C GLY A 105 -4.79 -16.15 -0.28
N LYS A 106 -3.54 -15.76 -0.56
CA LYS A 106 -2.43 -16.02 0.36
C LYS A 106 -2.29 -14.84 1.31
N THR A 107 -2.25 -15.11 2.60
CA THR A 107 -1.91 -14.05 3.57
C THR A 107 -0.49 -13.56 3.29
N SER A 108 -0.20 -12.28 3.56
CA SER A 108 1.15 -11.72 3.41
C SER A 108 2.22 -12.54 4.12
N ALA A 109 1.86 -13.26 5.19
CA ALA A 109 2.73 -14.18 5.92
C ALA A 109 3.07 -15.47 5.14
N GLN A 110 2.13 -16.02 4.36
CA GLN A 110 2.35 -17.23 3.54
C GLN A 110 3.11 -16.91 2.25
N ILE A 111 2.88 -15.73 1.66
CA ILE A 111 3.68 -15.23 0.53
C ILE A 111 5.13 -14.95 0.99
N ALA A 112 5.29 -14.43 2.22
CA ALA A 112 6.60 -14.23 2.82
C ALA A 112 7.35 -15.54 3.12
N GLN A 113 6.64 -16.64 3.40
CA GLN A 113 7.26 -17.95 3.68
C GLN A 113 7.69 -18.73 2.43
N GLU A 114 7.05 -18.52 1.28
CA GLU A 114 7.34 -19.29 0.06
C GLU A 114 8.37 -18.62 -0.87
N GLY A 115 8.61 -17.30 -0.72
CA GLY A 115 9.45 -16.54 -1.65
C GLY A 115 10.41 -15.51 -1.04
N GLY A 116 10.61 -15.50 0.28
CA GLY A 116 11.39 -14.47 0.97
C GLY A 116 12.50 -15.03 1.83
N GLY A 117 13.75 -14.93 1.38
CA GLY A 117 14.85 -14.81 2.32
C GLY A 117 14.53 -13.68 3.30
N THR A 118 14.86 -13.86 4.57
CA THR A 118 14.43 -13.08 5.75
C THR A 118 14.93 -11.63 5.81
N TYR A 119 15.26 -11.01 4.68
CA TYR A 119 15.84 -9.69 4.59
C TYR A 119 14.87 -8.72 3.91
N HIS A 120 14.07 -8.02 4.70
CA HIS A 120 13.13 -6.98 4.25
C HIS A 120 13.85 -5.67 3.87
N THR A 121 14.79 -5.74 2.94
CA THR A 121 15.35 -4.55 2.31
C THR A 121 15.35 -4.79 0.80
N ASN A 122 14.51 -4.06 0.05
CA ASN A 122 14.54 -4.00 -1.43
C ASN A 122 15.87 -3.40 -1.98
N HIS A 123 16.94 -3.42 -1.18
CA HIS A 123 18.23 -2.83 -1.47
C HIS A 123 19.18 -3.91 -1.97
N ILE A 124 19.78 -3.64 -3.13
CA ILE A 124 20.89 -4.44 -3.64
C ILE A 124 22.07 -4.23 -2.69
N LEU A 125 22.35 -5.25 -1.88
CA LEU A 125 23.49 -5.31 -0.98
C LEU A 125 24.80 -5.46 -1.78
N SER A 126 25.91 -4.98 -1.20
CA SER A 126 27.22 -5.03 -1.86
C SER A 126 27.78 -6.44 -1.89
N THR A 127 28.52 -6.80 -2.93
CA THR A 127 29.31 -8.03 -3.02
C THR A 127 30.68 -7.92 -2.33
N SER A 128 31.05 -6.71 -1.88
CA SER A 128 32.23 -6.45 -1.04
C SER A 128 31.81 -6.07 0.39
N PRO A 129 32.41 -6.69 1.43
CA PRO A 129 32.10 -6.35 2.82
C PRO A 129 32.54 -4.92 3.18
N TYR A 130 33.65 -4.45 2.63
CA TYR A 130 34.17 -3.11 2.89
C TYR A 130 33.31 -2.04 2.21
N GLU A 131 32.84 -2.30 1.00
CA GLU A 131 31.86 -1.44 0.32
C GLU A 131 30.52 -1.39 1.08
N ALA A 132 30.09 -2.49 1.71
CA ALA A 132 28.88 -2.46 2.55
C ALA A 132 28.99 -1.43 3.68
N VAL A 133 30.13 -1.39 4.38
CA VAL A 133 30.39 -0.41 5.45
C VAL A 133 30.61 1.00 4.89
N ARG A 134 31.41 1.13 3.83
CA ARG A 134 31.66 2.40 3.15
C ARG A 134 30.36 3.07 2.68
N SER A 135 29.39 2.30 2.21
CA SER A 135 28.08 2.83 1.80
C SER A 135 27.31 3.50 2.95
N VAL A 136 27.55 3.10 4.21
CA VAL A 136 26.99 3.77 5.40
C VAL A 136 27.67 5.12 5.61
N TYR A 137 29.00 5.19 5.47
CA TYR A 137 29.75 6.44 5.53
C TYR A 137 29.31 7.42 4.45
N ASP A 138 29.19 6.94 3.21
CA ASP A 138 28.68 7.71 2.08
C ASP A 138 27.26 8.22 2.33
N ALA A 139 26.35 7.35 2.78
CA ALA A 139 24.98 7.75 3.10
C ALA A 139 24.92 8.79 4.23
N VAL A 140 25.74 8.66 5.28
CA VAL A 140 25.85 9.68 6.34
C VAL A 140 26.42 10.98 5.78
N ALA A 141 27.45 10.94 4.93
CA ALA A 141 28.02 12.13 4.28
C ALA A 141 26.98 12.90 3.44
N GLN A 142 26.10 12.14 2.77
CA GLN A 142 25.07 12.68 1.89
C GLN A 142 23.72 12.94 2.60
N ASN A 143 23.60 12.61 3.88
CA ASN A 143 22.36 12.69 4.66
C ASN A 143 21.22 11.83 4.10
N LEU A 144 21.54 10.64 3.60
CA LEU A 144 20.64 9.70 2.93
C LEU A 144 20.17 8.61 3.91
N VAL A 145 19.16 8.93 4.72
CA VAL A 145 18.64 8.04 5.78
C VAL A 145 18.26 6.64 5.28
N PRO A 146 17.47 6.46 4.21
CA PRO A 146 17.10 5.11 3.75
C PRO A 146 18.31 4.27 3.35
N GLN A 147 19.32 4.90 2.73
CA GLN A 147 20.54 4.26 2.28
C GLN A 147 21.51 3.98 3.43
N GLY A 148 21.52 4.79 4.49
CA GLY A 148 22.34 4.53 5.67
C GLY A 148 21.73 3.41 6.52
N CYS A 149 20.47 3.57 6.90
CA CYS A 149 19.77 2.64 7.78
C CYS A 149 19.44 1.32 7.08
N GLY A 150 19.00 1.35 5.81
CA GLY A 150 18.62 0.16 5.05
C GLY A 150 19.77 -0.79 4.66
N ARG A 151 21.02 -0.48 5.01
CA ARG A 151 22.19 -1.36 4.84
C ARG A 151 22.45 -2.26 6.05
N MET A 152 21.77 -1.96 7.15
CA MET A 152 21.83 -2.69 8.40
C MET A 152 20.59 -3.56 8.54
N ARG A 153 20.76 -4.73 9.15
CA ARG A 153 19.63 -5.53 9.62
C ARG A 153 18.79 -4.69 10.58
N GLU A 154 17.48 -4.91 10.61
CA GLU A 154 16.52 -4.06 11.29
C GLU A 154 16.82 -3.84 12.78
N ASP A 155 17.16 -4.92 13.51
CA ASP A 155 17.62 -4.87 14.91
C ASP A 155 18.93 -4.08 15.09
N VAL A 156 19.80 -4.08 14.08
CA VAL A 156 21.10 -3.41 14.09
C VAL A 156 20.96 -1.91 13.86
N GLN A 157 19.94 -1.45 13.12
CA GLN A 157 19.68 -0.02 12.91
C GLN A 157 19.49 0.71 14.24
N GLN A 158 18.66 0.13 15.13
CA GLN A 158 18.43 0.70 16.46
C GLN A 158 19.70 0.61 17.32
N LYS A 159 20.43 -0.51 17.24
CA LYS A 159 21.70 -0.68 17.96
C LYS A 159 22.76 0.33 17.54
N PHE A 160 22.88 0.62 16.24
CA PHE A 160 23.76 1.66 15.69
C PHE A 160 23.52 3.01 16.35
N ALA A 161 22.25 3.41 16.43
CA ALA A 161 21.87 4.66 17.08
C ALA A 161 22.20 4.65 18.58
N GLN A 162 21.82 3.60 19.30
CA GLN A 162 22.04 3.49 20.75
C GLN A 162 23.51 3.51 21.12
N ASP A 163 24.32 2.73 20.39
CA ASP A 163 25.77 2.69 20.61
C ASP A 163 26.40 4.07 20.40
N LEU A 164 25.85 4.91 19.52
CA LEU A 164 26.32 6.27 19.25
C LEU A 164 25.60 7.35 20.08
N GLY A 165 24.68 6.97 20.98
CA GLY A 165 23.98 7.89 21.87
C GLY A 165 22.79 8.64 21.23
N TYR A 166 22.20 8.10 20.17
CA TYR A 166 21.05 8.65 19.47
C TYR A 166 19.77 7.84 19.72
N ALA A 167 18.62 8.47 19.51
CA ALA A 167 17.30 7.86 19.74
C ALA A 167 17.00 6.73 18.74
N ASP A 168 17.29 6.96 17.46
CA ASP A 168 17.06 6.01 16.37
C ASP A 168 18.06 6.25 15.22
N CYS A 169 18.05 5.36 14.23
CA CYS A 169 19.00 5.42 13.11
C CYS A 169 18.84 6.69 12.25
N GLN A 170 17.61 7.16 12.06
CA GLN A 170 17.34 8.38 11.29
C GLN A 170 17.95 9.60 11.99
N VAL A 171 17.73 9.74 13.30
CA VAL A 171 18.33 10.80 14.12
C VAL A 171 19.85 10.69 14.09
N ALA A 172 20.40 9.49 14.21
CA ALA A 172 21.85 9.28 14.12
C ALA A 172 22.42 9.77 12.79
N VAL A 173 21.85 9.36 11.66
CA VAL A 173 22.33 9.78 10.32
C VAL A 173 22.31 11.31 10.18
N HIS A 174 21.22 11.96 10.59
CA HIS A 174 21.10 13.41 10.54
C HIS A 174 22.14 14.12 11.41
N GLU A 175 22.30 13.70 12.67
CA GLU A 175 23.21 14.37 13.61
C GLU A 175 24.69 14.07 13.31
N LEU A 176 25.00 12.89 12.78
CA LEU A 176 26.34 12.57 12.29
C LEU A 176 26.68 13.39 11.04
N ASN A 177 25.73 13.56 10.11
CA ASN A 177 25.93 14.39 8.91
C ASN A 177 26.34 15.83 9.27
N ARG A 178 25.75 16.41 10.32
CA ARG A 178 26.08 17.77 10.79
C ARG A 178 27.51 17.92 11.28
N GLN A 179 28.16 16.81 11.65
CA GLN A 179 29.56 16.77 12.08
C GLN A 179 30.52 16.55 10.90
N VAL A 180 30.01 16.26 9.69
CA VAL A 180 30.81 16.07 8.48
C VAL A 180 31.25 17.42 7.93
N LYS A 181 32.55 17.68 7.98
CA LYS A 181 33.22 18.88 7.46
C LYS A 181 33.58 18.77 5.98
N SER A 182 33.84 17.56 5.49
CA SER A 182 34.16 17.27 4.10
C SER A 182 33.47 15.98 3.68
N LYS A 183 32.44 16.09 2.83
CA LYS A 183 31.61 14.94 2.42
C LYS A 183 32.44 13.89 1.69
N ASN A 184 33.27 14.32 0.76
CA ASN A 184 34.10 13.42 -0.04
C ASN A 184 35.13 12.72 0.85
N ASP A 185 35.91 13.46 1.65
CA ASP A 185 36.92 12.83 2.51
C ASP A 185 36.30 11.85 3.51
N TYR A 186 35.10 12.15 3.99
CA TYR A 186 34.37 11.30 4.92
C TYR A 186 33.82 10.03 4.27
N ALA A 187 33.12 10.15 3.13
CA ALA A 187 32.62 9.01 2.37
C ALA A 187 33.76 8.09 1.89
N GLU A 188 34.90 8.69 1.52
CA GLU A 188 36.08 7.98 1.02
C GLU A 188 37.01 7.46 2.12
N SER A 189 36.73 7.75 3.40
CA SER A 189 37.56 7.30 4.53
C SER A 189 37.58 5.79 4.68
N MET A 190 36.47 5.13 4.33
CA MET A 190 36.41 3.67 4.27
C MET A 190 36.76 3.21 2.86
N PRO A 191 37.68 2.23 2.72
CA PRO A 191 37.98 1.67 1.41
C PRO A 191 36.80 0.81 0.92
N SER A 192 36.60 0.76 -0.40
CA SER A 192 35.63 -0.17 -1.02
C SER A 192 36.16 -1.61 -1.08
N TYR A 193 37.48 -1.78 -0.94
CA TYR A 193 38.20 -3.05 -0.97
C TYR A 193 39.53 -2.97 -0.22
N VAL A 194 39.99 -4.09 0.34
CA VAL A 194 41.36 -4.27 0.85
C VAL A 194 41.96 -5.53 0.25
N SER A 195 43.28 -5.56 0.08
CA SER A 195 43.99 -6.71 -0.50
C SER A 195 44.05 -7.94 0.41
N GLU A 196 43.77 -7.77 1.70
CA GLU A 196 43.79 -8.89 2.64
C GLU A 196 42.66 -9.90 2.34
N PRO A 197 42.94 -11.21 2.48
CA PRO A 197 41.90 -12.22 2.37
C PRO A 197 40.75 -11.96 3.32
N ILE A 198 39.52 -12.13 2.84
CA ILE A 198 38.32 -12.07 3.67
C ILE A 198 38.36 -13.28 4.63
N PRO A 199 38.32 -13.08 5.96
CA PRO A 199 38.63 -14.13 6.94
C PRO A 199 37.54 -15.20 7.10
N GLY A 200 36.39 -15.06 6.43
CA GLY A 200 35.27 -15.99 6.49
C GLY A 200 33.97 -15.31 6.05
N ASP A 201 32.83 -15.92 6.36
CA ASP A 201 31.51 -15.40 6.00
C ASP A 201 30.95 -14.38 7.01
N SER A 202 31.65 -14.12 8.12
CA SER A 202 31.26 -13.10 9.08
C SER A 202 32.50 -12.56 9.81
N PHE A 203 32.65 -11.24 9.88
CA PHE A 203 33.76 -10.60 10.59
C PHE A 203 33.47 -9.14 10.91
N THR A 204 34.33 -8.52 11.72
CA THR A 204 34.18 -7.12 12.16
C THR A 204 35.13 -6.20 11.40
N ILE A 205 34.61 -5.07 10.96
CA ILE A 205 35.35 -3.97 10.32
C ILE A 205 35.34 -2.78 11.28
N SER A 206 36.51 -2.48 11.84
CA SER A 206 36.73 -1.31 12.72
C SER A 206 36.90 -0.05 11.88
N SER A 207 36.20 1.03 12.24
CA SER A 207 36.41 2.35 11.64
C SER A 207 37.79 2.91 12.01
N CYS A 208 38.25 2.62 13.23
CA CYS A 208 39.54 3.11 13.70
C CYS A 208 40.75 2.56 12.94
N ARG A 209 40.62 1.46 12.18
CA ARG A 209 41.70 0.94 11.32
C ARG A 209 41.98 1.81 10.10
N PHE A 210 41.02 2.63 9.65
CA PHE A 210 41.09 3.31 8.34
C PHE A 210 41.37 4.82 8.41
N GLY A 211 41.53 5.38 9.61
CA GLY A 211 41.91 6.78 9.79
C GLY A 211 40.87 7.75 9.23
N ILE A 212 39.65 7.68 9.78
CA ILE A 212 38.49 8.48 9.36
C ILE A 212 38.80 9.98 9.31
N ARG A 213 38.43 10.63 8.20
CA ARG A 213 38.69 12.05 7.92
C ARG A 213 37.39 12.78 7.63
N GLY A 214 37.36 14.08 7.90
CA GLY A 214 36.22 14.92 7.53
C GLY A 214 34.95 14.70 8.36
N GLY A 215 34.95 13.85 9.38
CA GLY A 215 33.80 13.57 10.26
C GLY A 215 34.14 12.59 11.39
N PRO A 216 33.14 12.20 12.21
CA PRO A 216 33.33 11.27 13.33
C PRO A 216 33.47 9.81 12.87
N ALA A 217 34.23 8.98 13.58
CA ALA A 217 34.21 7.55 13.32
C ALA A 217 32.84 6.96 13.69
N LEU A 218 32.34 6.04 12.86
CA LEU A 218 31.04 5.39 13.05
C LEU A 218 31.11 4.10 13.88
N GLY A 219 32.23 3.78 14.53
CA GLY A 219 32.37 2.55 15.31
C GLY A 219 32.73 1.31 14.48
N ALA A 220 32.53 0.12 15.05
CA ALA A 220 32.84 -1.15 14.41
C ALA A 220 31.58 -1.82 13.87
N PHE A 221 31.64 -2.34 12.65
CA PHE A 221 30.53 -3.02 11.98
C PHE A 221 30.83 -4.51 11.84
N THR A 222 29.92 -5.35 12.32
CA THR A 222 29.93 -6.77 11.99
C THR A 222 29.20 -6.95 10.68
N VAL A 223 29.88 -7.55 9.70
CA VAL A 223 29.33 -7.88 8.38
C VAL A 223 29.20 -9.38 8.25
N GLN A 224 28.12 -9.84 7.61
CA GLN A 224 27.86 -11.24 7.32
C GLN A 224 27.51 -11.41 5.84
N LYS A 225 28.09 -12.43 5.22
CA LYS A 225 27.78 -12.85 3.86
C LYS A 225 26.40 -13.52 3.86
N VAL A 226 25.54 -13.04 2.97
CA VAL A 226 24.20 -13.57 2.74
C VAL A 226 24.12 -14.19 1.35
N GLU A 227 22.92 -14.61 0.95
CA GLU A 227 22.63 -15.17 -0.37
C GLU A 227 23.20 -14.30 -1.51
N LYS A 228 23.48 -14.94 -2.65
CA LYS A 228 24.06 -14.27 -3.83
C LYS A 228 25.42 -13.59 -3.57
N SER A 229 26.15 -14.02 -2.54
CA SER A 229 27.46 -13.48 -2.15
C SER A 229 27.45 -11.98 -1.81
N GLN A 230 26.30 -11.50 -1.31
CA GLN A 230 26.17 -10.14 -0.84
C GLN A 230 26.53 -10.05 0.65
N TRP A 231 26.73 -8.84 1.15
CA TRP A 231 27.10 -8.58 2.53
C TRP A 231 26.08 -7.68 3.22
N LEU A 232 25.61 -8.14 4.37
CA LEU A 232 24.69 -7.42 5.25
C LEU A 232 25.44 -7.00 6.52
N ILE A 233 25.15 -5.80 7.02
CA ILE A 233 25.62 -5.38 8.34
C ILE A 233 24.70 -5.98 9.40
N THR A 234 25.27 -6.86 10.23
CA THR A 234 24.57 -7.71 11.20
C THR A 234 24.94 -7.42 12.65
N GLY A 235 25.82 -6.44 12.87
CA GLY A 235 26.14 -5.94 14.19
C GLY A 235 26.84 -4.60 14.13
N HIS A 236 26.80 -3.89 15.26
CA HIS A 236 27.47 -2.63 15.44
C HIS A 236 28.00 -2.53 16.88
N THR A 237 29.10 -1.83 17.10
CA THR A 237 29.62 -1.51 18.43
C THR A 237 30.32 -0.15 18.39
N ASN A 238 30.10 0.68 19.40
CA ASN A 238 30.82 1.96 19.54
C ASN A 238 32.33 1.73 19.66
N GLU A 239 33.12 2.61 19.02
CA GLU A 239 34.57 2.68 19.22
C GLU A 239 34.95 4.04 19.83
N PRO A 240 36.05 4.10 20.61
CA PRO A 240 36.51 5.36 21.21
C PRO A 240 36.64 6.49 20.19
N THR A 241 36.19 7.68 20.58
CA THR A 241 36.31 8.89 19.78
C THR A 241 37.10 9.94 20.59
N PRO A 242 38.32 10.36 20.14
CA PRO A 242 38.99 9.96 18.91
C PRO A 242 39.50 8.50 18.96
N CYS A 243 39.65 7.90 17.78
CA CYS A 243 40.23 6.57 17.64
C CYS A 243 41.64 6.51 18.26
N PRO A 244 41.99 5.39 18.94
CA PRO A 244 43.32 5.23 19.49
C PRO A 244 44.37 5.24 18.35
N PRO A 245 45.56 5.77 18.58
CA PRO A 245 46.64 5.68 17.62
C PRO A 245 46.96 4.21 17.32
N PRO A 246 47.35 3.86 16.08
CA PRO A 246 47.72 2.49 15.75
C PRO A 246 48.87 2.02 16.64
N THR A 247 48.68 0.91 17.36
CA THR A 247 49.75 0.32 18.16
C THR A 247 50.92 -0.05 17.25
N PRO A 248 52.15 0.43 17.49
CA PRO A 248 53.29 0.04 16.68
C PRO A 248 53.55 -1.46 16.88
N THR A 249 53.28 -2.26 15.84
CA THR A 249 53.65 -3.66 15.82
C THR A 249 55.19 -3.73 15.86
N SER A 250 55.76 -4.23 16.95
CA SER A 250 57.19 -4.54 17.01
C SER A 250 57.48 -5.55 15.90
N ARG A 251 58.39 -5.17 15.00
CA ARG A 251 58.91 -6.02 13.93
C ARG A 251 59.89 -7.03 14.51
#